data_AF-R6JU17-F1
#
_entry.id   AF-R6JU17-F1
#
_cell.length_a   1.000
_cell.length_b   1.000
_cell.length_c   1.000
_cell.angle_alpha   90.00
_cell.angle_beta   90.00
_cell.angle_gamma   90.00
#
_symmetry.space_group_name_H-M   'P 1'
#
loop_
_entity.id
_entity.type
_entity.pdbx_description
1 polymer ?
#
loop_
_entity_poly.entity_id
_entity_poly.type
_entity_poly.pdbx_seq_one_letter_code
_entity_poly.pdbx_strand_id
1 'polypeptide(L)'
;MLKVPVILCPARMEAIETGIKEYFPDFIRNGFPFFITRSMVESLQPGTLYHITDFINLHYNLFLYDGKNQVLIAGPYLAHPADTAFCEQSLQDNGKNLSLLVPFSQFCLTLPVVGNSHRRARP
;
A
#
# COMPACT_ATOMS: atom_id res chain seq x y z
N MET A 1 5.98 11.32 -6.61
CA MET A 1 4.65 11.16 -5.98
C MET A 1 4.02 9.93 -6.61
N LEU A 2 3.67 8.92 -5.81
CA LEU A 2 3.01 7.70 -6.27
C LEU A 2 1.79 8.04 -7.13
N LYS A 3 1.70 7.47 -8.34
CA LYS A 3 0.47 7.50 -9.13
C LYS A 3 -0.63 6.82 -8.32
N VAL A 4 -1.67 7.56 -7.96
CA VAL A 4 -2.76 7.07 -7.12
C VAL A 4 -3.59 6.04 -7.90
N PRO A 5 -3.58 4.75 -7.54
CA PRO A 5 -4.44 3.78 -8.17
C PRO A 5 -5.86 3.87 -7.59
N VAL A 6 -6.84 3.48 -8.41
CA VAL A 6 -8.24 3.39 -8.03
C VAL A 6 -8.68 1.95 -8.21
N ILE A 7 -9.16 1.36 -7.12
CA ILE A 7 -9.56 -0.04 -7.03
C ILE A 7 -11.06 -0.06 -6.76
N LEU A 8 -11.79 -0.89 -7.51
CA LEU A 8 -13.17 -1.21 -7.23
C LEU A 8 -13.25 -2.70 -6.94
N CYS A 9 -13.64 -3.07 -5.72
CA CYS A 9 -13.72 -4.48 -5.32
C CYS A 9 -14.91 -4.73 -4.40
N PRO A 10 -15.33 -6.00 -4.22
CA PRO A 10 -16.33 -6.35 -3.22
C PRO A 10 -15.93 -5.85 -1.82
N ALA A 11 -16.91 -5.40 -1.03
CA ALA A 11 -16.73 -4.97 0.36
C ALA A 11 -16.53 -6.18 1.30
N ARG A 12 -15.49 -6.97 1.01
CA ARG A 12 -15.05 -8.16 1.75
C ARG A 12 -13.57 -8.03 2.05
N MET A 13 -13.17 -8.46 3.23
CA MET A 13 -11.80 -8.32 3.74
C MET A 13 -10.76 -8.86 2.75
N GLU A 14 -10.98 -10.05 2.21
CA GLU A 14 -10.04 -10.73 1.33
C GLU A 14 -9.90 -10.01 -0.02
N ALA A 15 -10.99 -9.45 -0.54
CA ALA A 15 -11.00 -8.71 -1.81
C ALA A 15 -10.30 -7.35 -1.68
N ILE A 16 -10.52 -6.66 -0.55
CA ILE A 16 -9.84 -5.41 -0.21
C ILE A 16 -8.34 -5.63 -0.07
N GLU A 17 -7.96 -6.66 0.68
CA GLU A 17 -6.55 -7.01 0.88
C GLU A 17 -5.85 -7.35 -0.43
N THR A 18 -6.47 -8.20 -1.25
CA THR A 18 -5.92 -8.57 -2.55
C THR A 18 -5.75 -7.36 -3.45
N GLY A 19 -6.78 -6.50 -3.55
CA GLY A 19 -6.74 -5.30 -4.39
C GLY A 19 -5.66 -4.31 -3.96
N ILE A 20 -5.51 -4.05 -2.66
CA ILE A 20 -4.46 -3.14 -2.16
C ILE A 20 -3.07 -3.74 -2.42
N LYS A 21 -2.87 -5.02 -2.13
CA LYS A 21 -1.56 -5.69 -2.27
C LYS A 21 -1.09 -5.80 -3.71
N GLU A 22 -1.97 -5.75 -4.70
CA GLU A 22 -1.61 -5.78 -6.13
C GLU A 22 -0.63 -4.66 -6.51
N TYR A 23 -0.76 -3.49 -5.88
CA TYR A 23 0.08 -2.32 -6.15
C TYR A 23 1.40 -2.30 -5.37
N PHE A 24 1.59 -3.27 -4.47
CA PHE A 24 2.80 -3.36 -3.66
C PHE A 24 3.85 -4.25 -4.33
N PRO A 25 5.13 -3.84 -4.31
CA PRO A 25 6.23 -4.74 -4.63
C PRO A 25 6.35 -5.84 -3.57
N ASP A 26 6.92 -6.98 -3.94
CA ASP A 26 6.93 -8.20 -3.11
C ASP A 26 7.51 -7.99 -1.71
N PHE A 27 8.55 -7.16 -1.57
CA PHE A 27 9.17 -6.88 -0.28
C PHE A 27 8.26 -6.06 0.65
N ILE A 28 7.35 -5.25 0.11
CA ILE A 28 6.31 -4.58 0.89
C ILE A 28 5.21 -5.59 1.23
N ARG A 29 4.70 -6.30 0.21
CA ARG A 29 3.58 -7.24 0.33
C ARG A 29 3.81 -8.33 1.39
N ASN A 30 5.03 -8.85 1.47
CA ASN A 30 5.40 -9.93 2.39
C ASN A 30 6.13 -9.43 3.64
N GLY A 31 6.71 -8.24 3.57
CA GLY A 31 7.51 -7.68 4.64
C GLY A 31 6.66 -6.98 5.68
N PHE A 32 5.56 -6.35 5.30
CA PHE A 32 4.86 -5.44 6.18
C PHE A 32 3.49 -5.99 6.61
N PRO A 33 3.02 -5.65 7.83
CA PRO A 33 1.69 -6.02 8.28
C PRO A 33 0.60 -5.55 7.31
N PHE A 34 -0.60 -6.12 7.36
CA PHE A 34 -1.74 -5.54 6.67
C PHE A 34 -2.57 -4.72 7.67
N PHE A 35 -2.98 -3.51 7.27
CA PHE A 35 -3.52 -2.51 8.20
C PHE A 35 -5.06 -2.47 8.26
N ILE A 36 -5.75 -2.93 7.22
CA ILE A 36 -7.21 -3.07 7.26
C ILE A 36 -7.56 -4.33 8.06
N THR A 37 -8.55 -4.22 8.94
CA THR A 37 -9.06 -5.37 9.72
C THR A 37 -10.50 -5.68 9.32
N ARG A 38 -10.96 -6.89 9.65
CA ARG A 38 -12.37 -7.28 9.43
C ARG A 38 -13.36 -6.30 10.08
N SER A 39 -13.10 -5.88 11.32
CA SER A 39 -13.98 -4.95 12.03
C SER A 39 -14.04 -3.58 11.37
N MET A 40 -12.94 -3.10 10.77
CA MET A 40 -12.94 -1.87 9.98
C MET A 40 -13.87 -2.00 8.76
N VAL A 41 -13.75 -3.09 8.01
CA VAL A 41 -14.60 -3.35 6.83
C VAL A 41 -16.09 -3.43 7.20
N GLU A 42 -16.41 -4.15 8.27
CA GLU A 42 -17.79 -4.29 8.77
C GLU A 42 -18.38 -2.96 9.29
N SER A 43 -17.53 -2.02 9.74
CA SER A 43 -17.95 -0.71 10.24
C SER A 43 -18.25 0.33 9.15
N LEU A 44 -17.83 0.07 7.90
CA LEU A 44 -17.99 1.01 6.79
C LEU A 44 -19.47 1.36 6.54
N GLN A 45 -19.76 2.65 6.41
CA GLN A 45 -21.10 3.16 6.10
C GLN A 45 -21.15 3.78 4.70
N PRO A 46 -22.26 3.60 3.96
CA PRO A 46 -22.52 4.27 2.69
C PRO A 46 -22.52 5.79 2.87
N GLY A 47 -22.03 6.50 1.84
CA GLY A 47 -22.01 7.97 1.85
C GLY A 47 -20.92 8.58 2.73
N THR A 48 -20.09 7.76 3.39
CA THR A 48 -18.95 8.20 4.18
C THR A 48 -17.64 7.95 3.43
N LEU A 49 -16.78 8.97 3.39
CA LEU A 49 -15.41 8.85 2.89
C LEU A 49 -14.47 8.61 4.08
N TYR A 50 -13.79 7.46 4.08
CA TYR A 50 -12.84 7.09 5.11
C TYR A 50 -11.42 7.35 4.63
N HIS A 51 -10.62 8.04 5.44
CA HIS A 51 -9.18 8.21 5.20
C HIS A 51 -8.42 7.32 6.17
N ILE A 52 -7.54 6.48 5.62
CA ILE A 52 -6.75 5.51 6.40
C ILE A 52 -5.29 5.67 6.00
N THR A 53 -4.40 5.56 6.98
CA THR A 53 -2.96 5.60 6.77
C THR A 53 -2.35 4.30 7.31
N ASP A 54 -1.44 3.69 6.57
CA ASP A 54 -0.75 2.48 7.01
C ASP A 54 0.51 2.79 7.85
N PHE A 55 1.23 1.74 8.25
CA PHE A 55 2.43 1.80 9.09
C PHE A 55 3.68 2.36 8.37
N ILE A 56 3.66 2.55 7.05
CA ILE A 56 4.70 3.27 6.28
C ILE A 56 4.19 4.62 5.77
N ASN A 57 3.12 5.14 6.37
CA ASN A 57 2.54 6.43 6.03
C ASN A 57 1.97 6.53 4.60
N LEU A 58 1.56 5.41 4.01
CA LEU A 58 0.77 5.41 2.78
C LEU A 58 -0.69 5.68 3.12
N HIS A 59 -1.28 6.60 2.37
CA HIS A 59 -2.65 7.01 2.54
C HIS A 59 -3.58 6.29 1.57
N TYR A 60 -4.80 6.09 2.03
CA TYR A 60 -5.89 5.45 1.32
C TYR A 60 -7.19 6.20 1.61
N ASN A 61 -8.01 6.39 0.59
CA ASN A 61 -9.39 6.83 0.74
C ASN A 61 -10.32 5.67 0.36
N LEU A 62 -11.23 5.30 1.25
CA LEU A 62 -12.19 4.22 1.04
C LEU A 62 -13.60 4.81 1.02
N PHE A 63 -14.39 4.38 0.05
CA PHE A 63 -15.78 4.79 -0.09
C PHE A 63 -16.66 3.60 -0.42
N LEU A 64 -17.67 3.36 0.41
CA LEU A 64 -18.61 2.26 0.22
C LEU A 64 -19.68 2.64 -0.80
N TYR A 65 -19.81 1.84 -1.85
CA TYR A 65 -20.68 2.05 -3.02
C TYR A 65 -21.62 0.84 -3.22
N ASP A 66 -22.63 1.00 -4.09
CA ASP A 66 -23.53 -0.09 -4.54
C ASP A 66 -24.20 -0.87 -3.40
N GLY A 67 -24.93 -0.16 -2.52
CA GLY A 67 -25.73 -0.79 -1.47
C GLY A 67 -24.93 -1.60 -0.44
N LYS A 68 -23.68 -1.19 -0.15
CA LYS A 68 -22.72 -1.88 0.74
C LYS A 68 -22.01 -3.09 0.13
N ASN A 69 -22.20 -3.38 -1.15
CA ASN A 69 -21.58 -4.54 -1.78
C ASN A 69 -20.18 -4.28 -2.32
N GLN A 70 -19.86 -3.02 -2.63
CA GLN A 70 -18.59 -2.65 -3.25
C GLN A 70 -17.90 -1.53 -2.47
N VAL A 71 -16.57 -1.53 -2.49
CA VAL A 71 -15.76 -0.45 -1.97
C VAL A 71 -14.86 0.07 -3.09
N LEU A 72 -14.85 1.40 -3.22
CA LEU A 72 -13.89 2.12 -4.02
C LEU A 72 -12.73 2.52 -3.12
N ILE A 73 -11.50 2.17 -3.50
CA ILE A 73 -10.28 2.46 -2.76
C ILE A 73 -9.37 3.29 -3.66
N ALA A 74 -9.02 4.50 -3.22
CA ALA A 74 -8.02 5.34 -3.88
C ALA A 74 -6.75 5.36 -3.04
N GLY A 75 -5.67 4.80 -3.57
CA GLY A 75 -4.39 4.62 -2.88
C GLY A 75 -3.74 3.27 -3.22
N PRO A 76 -2.45 3.08 -2.93
CA PRO A 76 -1.61 3.91 -2.07
C PRO A 76 -1.20 5.27 -2.68
N TYR A 77 -1.06 6.28 -1.83
CA TYR A 77 -0.37 7.53 -2.16
C TYR A 77 0.35 8.13 -0.94
N LEU A 78 1.26 9.06 -1.18
CA LEU A 78 1.94 9.84 -0.13
C LEU A 78 1.37 11.26 -0.13
N ALA A 79 1.18 11.85 1.05
CA ALA A 79 0.77 13.25 1.18
C ALA A 79 1.87 14.22 0.70
N HIS A 80 3.13 13.82 0.85
CA HIS A 80 4.30 14.57 0.42
C HIS A 80 5.25 13.70 -0.39
N PRO A 81 6.07 14.28 -1.29
CA PRO A 81 7.12 13.52 -1.98
C PRO A 81 8.05 12.85 -0.95
N ALA A 82 8.31 11.55 -1.14
CA ALA A 82 9.29 10.85 -0.34
C ALA A 82 10.69 11.41 -0.60
N ASP A 83 11.40 11.72 0.46
CA ASP A 83 12.84 11.94 0.45
C ASP A 83 13.58 10.74 1.07
N THR A 84 14.91 10.82 1.09
CA THR A 84 15.74 9.76 1.66
C THR A 84 15.46 9.54 3.14
N ALA A 85 15.31 10.62 3.91
CA ALA A 85 15.07 10.55 5.35
C ALA A 85 13.74 9.83 5.68
N PHE A 86 12.68 10.17 4.95
CA PHE A 86 11.40 9.48 5.03
C PHE A 86 11.54 7.98 4.75
N CYS A 87 12.26 7.62 3.69
CA CYS A 87 12.44 6.21 3.30
C CYS A 87 13.24 5.42 4.34
N GLU A 88 14.33 6.00 4.84
CA GLU A 88 15.17 5.39 5.88
C GLU A 88 14.38 5.19 7.18
N GLN A 89 13.69 6.23 7.65
CA GLN A 89 12.90 6.18 8.88
C GLN A 89 11.78 5.15 8.77
N SER A 90 11.04 5.14 7.65
CA SER A 90 9.95 4.17 7.42
C SER A 90 10.44 2.72 7.45
N LEU A 91 11.62 2.44 6.90
CA LEU A 91 12.22 1.12 6.97
C LEU A 91 12.65 0.76 8.41
N GLN A 92 13.29 1.68 9.12
CA GLN A 92 13.75 1.47 10.49
C GLN A 92 12.59 1.24 11.47
N ASP A 93 11.55 2.07 11.41
CA ASP A 93 10.36 1.99 12.27
C ASP A 93 9.62 0.66 12.10
N ASN A 94 9.76 0.05 10.91
CA ASN A 94 9.14 -1.23 10.57
C ASN A 94 10.12 -2.42 10.61
N GLY A 95 11.29 -2.25 11.24
CA GLY A 95 12.28 -3.31 11.44
C GLY A 95 12.85 -3.88 10.14
N LYS A 96 12.94 -3.07 9.08
CA LYS A 96 13.45 -3.45 7.76
C LYS A 96 14.90 -3.07 7.57
N ASN A 97 15.57 -3.85 6.72
CA ASN A 97 16.96 -3.62 6.37
C ASN A 97 17.09 -2.44 5.41
N LEU A 98 18.07 -1.56 5.64
CA LEU A 98 18.40 -0.42 4.76
C LEU A 98 18.88 -0.86 3.36
N SER A 99 19.19 -2.14 3.14
CA SER A 99 19.37 -2.70 1.79
C SER A 99 18.13 -2.54 0.91
N LEU A 100 16.95 -2.35 1.50
CA LEU A 100 15.70 -2.05 0.80
C LEU A 100 15.50 -0.56 0.52
N LEU A 101 16.42 0.33 0.92
CA LEU A 101 16.27 1.78 0.76
C LEU A 101 16.05 2.19 -0.70
N VAL A 102 16.88 1.69 -1.60
CA VAL A 102 16.78 1.97 -3.03
C VAL A 102 15.46 1.47 -3.63
N PRO A 103 15.07 0.17 -3.49
CA PRO A 103 13.81 -0.30 -4.06
C PRO A 103 12.58 0.35 -3.38
N PHE A 104 12.66 0.72 -2.10
CA PHE A 104 11.58 1.45 -1.42
C PHE A 104 11.43 2.88 -1.95
N SER A 105 12.54 3.61 -2.10
CA SER A 105 12.53 4.94 -2.69
C SER A 105 12.00 4.92 -4.12
N GLN A 106 12.42 3.93 -4.94
CA GLN A 106 11.90 3.73 -6.30
C GLN A 106 10.38 3.56 -6.28
N PHE A 107 9.86 2.70 -5.39
CA PHE A 107 8.43 2.53 -5.20
C PHE A 107 7.74 3.84 -4.85
N CYS A 108 8.18 4.56 -3.81
CA CYS A 108 7.58 5.85 -3.39
C CYS A 108 7.62 6.94 -4.49
N LEU A 109 8.60 6.86 -5.39
CA LEU A 109 8.76 7.77 -6.52
C LEU A 109 8.02 7.29 -7.78
N THR A 110 7.34 6.13 -7.74
CA THR A 110 6.67 5.50 -8.91
C THR A 110 7.65 5.09 -10.01
N LEU A 111 8.91 4.88 -9.65
CA LEU A 111 9.94 4.37 -10.55
C LEU A 111 9.87 2.85 -10.61
N PRO A 112 10.30 2.22 -11.72
CA PRO A 112 10.48 0.78 -11.77
C PRO A 112 11.34 0.32 -10.59
N VAL A 113 10.83 -0.63 -9.81
CA VAL A 113 11.57 -1.21 -8.69
C VAL A 113 12.57 -2.21 -9.26
N VAL A 114 13.86 -1.87 -9.21
CA VAL A 114 14.93 -2.71 -9.74
C VAL A 114 15.76 -3.23 -8.56
N GLY A 115 15.68 -4.53 -8.32
CA GLY A 115 16.52 -5.18 -7.32
C GLY A 115 17.92 -5.45 -7.86
N ASN A 116 18.95 -4.92 -7.20
CA ASN A 116 20.34 -5.25 -7.52
C ASN A 116 20.70 -6.70 -7.14
N SER A 117 19.84 -7.38 -6.36
CA SER A 117 19.96 -8.80 -6.04
C SER A 117 19.28 -9.66 -7.12
N HIS A 118 19.82 -9.66 -8.34
CA HIS A 118 19.53 -10.74 -9.28
C HIS A 118 20.08 -12.05 -8.69
N ARG A 119 19.21 -12.95 -8.23
CA ARG A 119 19.54 -14.37 -8.35
C ARG A 119 19.66 -14.61 -9.85
N ARG A 120 20.89 -14.82 -10.33
CA ARG A 120 21.14 -15.35 -11.66
C ARG A 120 20.21 -16.55 -11.85
N ALA A 121 19.22 -16.44 -12.72
CA ALA A 121 18.66 -17.63 -13.35
C ALA A 121 19.85 -18.29 -14.06
N ARG A 122 20.27 -19.45 -13.56
CA ARG A 122 21.25 -20.25 -14.30
C ARG A 122 20.61 -20.70 -15.61
N PRO A 123 21.40 -20.75 -16.71
CA PRO A 123 20.93 -21.23 -18.00
C PRO A 123 20.46 -22.68 -17.93
#